data_AF-A0A631ZZR3-F1
#
_entry.id   AF-A0A631ZZR3-F1
#
_cell.length_a   1.000
_cell.length_b   1.000
_cell.length_c   1.000
_cell.angle_alpha   90.00
_cell.angle_beta   90.00
_cell.angle_gamma   90.00
#
_symmetry.space_group_name_H-M   'P 1'
#
loop_
_entity.id
_entity.type
_entity.pdbx_description
1 polymer ?
#
loop_
_entity_poly.entity_id
_entity_poly.type
_entity_poly.pdbx_seq_one_letter_code
_entity_poly.pdbx_strand_id
1 'polypeptide(L)' 'MDEVSAKVQFNSKKESLKEVADELNDIKMILLSVALKLDNEGRQQIIKELSQIDSPSIQQWVGNLKGLHQS' A
#
# COMPACT_ATOMS: atom_id res chain seq x y z
N MET A 1 1.77 16.57 -16.89
CA MET A 1 0.83 15.67 -16.22
C MET A 1 0.63 16.28 -14.85
N ASP A 2 -0.58 16.75 -14.55
CA ASP A 2 -0.83 17.49 -13.33
C ASP A 2 -0.76 16.55 -12.12
N GLU A 3 0.07 16.89 -11.15
CA GLU A 3 0.27 16.09 -9.94
C GLU A 3 -0.99 16.17 -9.07
N VAL A 4 -1.68 15.04 -8.88
CA VAL A 4 -2.86 14.96 -8.02
C VAL A 4 -2.39 14.68 -6.59
N SER A 5 -2.31 15.72 -5.77
CA SER A 5 -2.07 15.57 -4.34
C SER A 5 -3.38 15.29 -3.59
N ALA A 6 -3.45 14.16 -2.88
CA ALA A 6 -4.58 13.79 -2.04
C ALA A 6 -4.13 13.55 -0.60
N LYS A 7 -4.89 14.07 0.37
CA LYS A 7 -4.71 13.77 1.80
C LYS A 7 -5.77 12.77 2.22
N VAL A 8 -5.33 11.67 2.84
CA VAL A 8 -6.22 10.68 3.45
C VAL A 8 -6.19 10.89 4.96
N GLN A 9 -7.33 11.24 5.54
CA GLN A 9 -7.49 11.32 6.98
C GLN A 9 -8.15 10.02 7.47
N PHE A 10 -7.44 9.29 8.34
CA PHE A 10 -7.96 8.09 8.99
C PHE A 10 -8.28 8.41 10.44
N ASN A 11 -9.55 8.24 10.82
CA ASN A 11 -10.00 8.40 12.20
C ASN A 11 -10.39 7.01 12.72
N SER A 12 -9.75 6.56 13.79
CA SER A 12 -10.12 5.34 14.49
C SER A 12 -10.97 5.67 15.72
N LYS A 13 -11.97 4.84 15.99
CA LYS A 13 -12.69 4.85 17.27
C LYS A 13 -12.05 3.93 18.31
N LYS A 14 -10.97 3.23 17.94
CA LYS A 14 -10.22 2.33 18.81
C LYS A 14 -9.25 3.12 19.67
N GLU A 15 -9.20 2.78 20.95
CA GLU A 15 -8.31 3.43 21.91
C GLU A 15 -6.99 2.65 22.09
N SER A 16 -6.99 1.36 21.72
CA SER A 16 -5.81 0.50 21.78
C SER A 16 -4.94 0.69 20.54
N LEU A 17 -3.65 0.95 20.76
CA LEU A 17 -2.64 1.01 19.69
C LEU A 17 -2.60 -0.27 18.84
N LYS A 18 -2.88 -1.43 19.43
CA LYS A 18 -2.92 -2.70 18.70
C LYS A 18 -4.09 -2.74 17.73
N GLU A 19 -5.28 -2.33 18.16
CA GLU A 19 -6.47 -2.31 17.30
C GLU A 19 -6.33 -1.29 16.17
N VAL A 20 -5.72 -0.12 16.45
CA VAL A 20 -5.40 0.88 15.41
C VAL A 20 -4.40 0.32 14.40
N ALA A 21 -3.40 -0.44 14.87
CA ALA A 21 -2.44 -1.10 13.99
C ALA A 21 -3.11 -2.17 13.11
N ASP A 22 -4.08 -2.90 13.65
CA ASP A 22 -4.87 -3.88 12.89
C ASP A 22 -5.70 -3.19 11.80
N GLU A 23 -6.41 -2.09 12.11
CA GLU A 23 -7.16 -1.31 11.12
C GLU A 23 -6.26 -0.74 10.01
N LEU A 24 -5.05 -0.28 10.35
CA LEU A 24 -4.07 0.15 9.36
C LEU A 24 -3.59 -1.00 8.48
N ASN A 25 -3.48 -2.21 9.02
CA ASN A 25 -3.10 -3.39 8.23
C ASN A 25 -4.22 -3.80 7.26
N ASP A 26 -5.48 -3.70 7.65
CA ASP A 26 -6.63 -3.94 6.77
C ASP A 26 -6.65 -2.94 5.61
N ILE A 27 -6.38 -1.66 5.87
CA ILE A 27 -6.26 -0.63 4.82
C ILE A 27 -5.12 -0.98 3.85
N LYS A 28 -3.95 -1.42 4.36
CA LYS A 28 -2.87 -1.89 3.49
C LYS A 28 -3.34 -3.05 2.61
N MET A 29 -4.06 -4.03 3.16
CA MET A 29 -4.62 -5.17 2.41
C MET A 29 -5.61 -4.75 1.33
N ILE A 30 -6.45 -3.76 1.60
CA ILE A 30 -7.35 -3.18 0.59
C ILE A 30 -6.55 -2.51 -0.53
N LEU A 31 -5.54 -1.69 -0.19
CA LEU A 31 -4.66 -1.07 -1.17
C LEU A 31 -3.91 -2.12 -2.00
N LEU A 32 -3.47 -3.24 -1.39
CA LEU A 32 -2.89 -4.38 -2.12
C LEU A 32 -3.85 -4.94 -3.14
N SER A 33 -5.10 -5.13 -2.71
CA SER A 33 -6.13 -5.77 -3.50
C SER A 33 -6.54 -4.90 -4.68
N VAL A 34 -6.52 -3.58 -4.49
CA VAL A 34 -6.67 -2.60 -5.58
C VAL A 34 -5.46 -2.68 -6.52
N ALA A 35 -4.23 -2.68 -5.99
CA ALA A 35 -3.02 -2.82 -6.80
C ALA A 35 -3.00 -4.12 -7.63
N LEU A 36 -3.53 -5.23 -7.08
CA LEU A 36 -3.68 -6.50 -7.78
C LEU A 36 -4.64 -6.44 -8.97
N LYS A 37 -5.66 -5.57 -8.90
CA LYS A 37 -6.59 -5.31 -10.00
C LYS A 37 -6.08 -4.28 -11.01
N LEU A 38 -4.97 -3.58 -10.72
CA LEU A 38 -4.32 -2.72 -11.69
C LEU A 38 -3.67 -3.57 -12.80
N ASP A 39 -3.59 -2.97 -13.98
CA ASP A 39 -2.78 -3.52 -15.05
C ASP A 39 -1.28 -3.51 -14.68
N ASN A 40 -0.48 -4.11 -15.55
CA ASN A 40 0.96 -4.22 -15.35
C ASN A 40 1.60 -2.83 -15.09
N GLU A 41 1.19 -1.81 -15.82
CA GLU A 41 1.75 -0.47 -15.74
C GLU A 41 1.43 0.20 -14.40
N GLY A 42 0.18 0.12 -13.95
CA GLY A 42 -0.25 0.60 -12.63
C GLY A 42 0.45 -0.12 -11.48
N ARG A 43 0.71 -1.43 -11.61
CA ARG A 43 1.50 -2.18 -10.61
C ARG A 43 2.96 -1.74 -10.55
N GLN A 44 3.61 -1.52 -11.69
CA GLN A 44 5.00 -1.06 -11.74
C GLN A 44 5.15 0.37 -11.17
N GLN A 45 4.17 1.23 -11.42
CA GLN A 45 4.11 2.57 -10.83
C GLN A 45 4.09 2.52 -9.30
N ILE A 46 3.21 1.69 -8.71
CA ILE A 46 3.13 1.51 -7.25
C ILE A 46 4.43 0.94 -6.69
N ILE A 47 5.01 -0.08 -7.34
CA ILE A 47 6.29 -0.66 -6.93
C ILE A 47 7.38 0.43 -6.89
N LYS A 48 7.44 1.29 -7.92
CA LYS A 48 8.43 2.36 -8.02
C LYS A 48 8.27 3.39 -6.90
N GLU A 49 7.04 3.85 -6.66
CA GLU A 49 6.76 4.86 -5.63
C GLU A 49 7.00 4.33 -4.22
N LEU A 50 6.55 3.10 -3.92
CA LEU A 50 6.74 2.49 -2.59
C LEU A 50 8.19 2.05 -2.33
N SER A 51 8.97 1.70 -3.37
CA SER A 51 10.39 1.32 -3.21
C SER A 51 11.25 2.44 -2.63
N GLN A 52 10.83 3.70 -2.78
CA GLN A 52 11.57 4.87 -2.28
C GLN A 52 11.36 5.14 -0.79
N ILE A 53 10.43 4.44 -0.14
CA ILE A 53 10.12 4.64 1.28
C ILE A 53 10.98 3.70 2.13
N ASP A 54 11.77 4.28 3.04
CA ASP A 54 12.61 3.53 3.97
C ASP A 54 11.80 3.03 5.18
N SER A 55 11.04 1.95 4.95
CA SER A 55 10.29 1.24 5.97
C SER A 55 10.34 -0.26 5.70
N PRO A 56 10.84 -1.10 6.65
CA PRO A 56 10.93 -2.55 6.47
C PRO A 56 9.59 -3.19 6.08
N SER A 57 8.50 -2.71 6.69
CA SER A 57 7.15 -3.17 6.35
C SER A 57 6.79 -2.83 4.91
N ILE A 58 7.09 -1.62 4.42
CA ILE A 58 6.77 -1.23 3.03
C ILE A 58 7.64 -2.02 2.03
N GLN A 59 8.90 -2.29 2.36
CA GLN A 59 9.78 -3.09 1.49
C GLN A 59 9.32 -4.54 1.35
N GLN A 60 8.76 -5.14 2.41
CA GLN A 60 8.14 -6.47 2.31
C GLN A 60 6.95 -6.47 1.34
N TRP A 61 6.14 -5.41 1.36
CA TRP A 61 5.01 -5.22 0.46
C TRP A 61 5.43 -5.03 -1.01
N VAL A 62 6.48 -4.25 -1.24
CA VAL A 62 7.12 -4.11 -2.55
C VAL A 62 7.61 -5.47 -3.07
N GLY A 63 8.19 -6.30 -2.19
CA GLY A 63 8.59 -7.68 -2.52
C GLY A 63 7.41 -8.53 -2.98
N ASN A 64 6.29 -8.50 -2.25
CA ASN A 64 5.08 -9.23 -2.61
C ASN A 64 4.52 -8.76 -3.96
N LEU A 65 4.49 -7.44 -4.21
CA LEU A 65 4.05 -6.85 -5.47
C LEU A 65 4.92 -7.26 -6.67
N LYS A 66 6.24 -7.30 -6.49
CA LYS A 66 7.18 -7.77 -7.52
C LYS A 66 6.98 -9.27 -7.85
N GLY A 67 6.60 -10.08 -6.86
CA GLY A 67 6.37 -11.52 -7.04
C GLY A 67 5.13 -11.87 -7.86
N LEU A 68 4.16 -10.95 -7.97
CA LEU A 68 2.89 -11.16 -8.68
C LEU A 68 3.03 -11.11 -10.21
N HIS A 69 4.21 -10.80 -10.74
CA HIS A 69 4.52 -10.81 -12.17
C HIS A 69 4.82 -12.20 -12.74
N GLN A 70 4.98 -13.22 -11.88
CA GLN A 70 5.44 -14.55 -12.28
C GLN A 70 4.33 -15.61 -12.39
N SER A 71 3.05 -15.22 -12.38
CA SER A 71 1.90 -16.13 -12.52
C SER A 71 1.06 -15.82 -13.74
#